data_AF-A0A6I3UZ12-F1
#
_entry.id   AF-A0A6I3UZ12-F1
#
_cell.length_a   1.000
_cell.length_b   1.000
_cell.length_c   1.000
_cell.angle_alpha   90.00
_cell.angle_beta   90.00
_cell.angle_gamma   90.00
#
_symmetry.space_group_name_H-M   'P 1'
#
loop_
_entity.id
_entity.type
_entity.pdbx_description
1 polymer ?
#
loop_
_entity_poly.entity_id
_entity_poly.type
_entity_poly.pdbx_seq_one_letter_code
_entity_poly.pdbx_strand_id
1 'polypeptide(L)' 'YGINLLKVQNELTWTEFKALLNALPDNTIMQQIIEIRAWKPEYGGDKNKMRKLQAKYSLGKEGEDNG' A
#
# COMPACT_ATOMS: atom_id res chain seq x y z
N TYR A 1 2.33 18.53 1.24
CA TYR A 1 1.11 18.26 0.46
C TYR A 1 -0.09 18.81 1.20
N GLY A 2 -0.85 19.73 0.61
CA GLY A 2 -2.03 20.39 1.22
C GLY A 2 -3.36 19.85 0.70
N ILE A 3 -3.36 18.68 0.07
CA ILE A 3 -4.56 18.07 -0.52
C ILE A 3 -5.30 17.30 0.58
N ASN A 4 -6.58 17.62 0.77
CA ASN A 4 -7.47 16.83 1.61
C ASN A 4 -8.08 15.70 0.76
N LEU A 5 -7.61 14.47 0.96
CA LEU A 5 -8.05 13.30 0.18
C LEU A 5 -9.55 13.01 0.31
N LEU A 6 -10.20 13.35 1.44
CA LEU A 6 -11.64 13.19 1.57
C LEU A 6 -12.41 14.16 0.67
N LYS A 7 -11.90 15.38 0.48
CA LYS A 7 -12.56 16.38 -0.37
C LYS A 7 -12.57 15.99 -1.84
N VAL A 8 -11.57 15.23 -2.29
CA VAL A 8 -11.40 14.84 -3.70
C VAL A 8 -11.78 13.39 -3.99
N GLN A 9 -12.33 12.66 -3.01
CA GLN A 9 -12.56 11.20 -3.08
C GLN A 9 -13.44 10.75 -4.26
N ASN A 10 -14.28 11.64 -4.81
CA ASN A 10 -15.16 11.35 -5.95
C ASN A 10 -14.75 12.08 -7.24
N GLU A 11 -13.70 12.90 -7.19
CA GLU A 11 -13.18 13.65 -8.35
C GLU A 11 -11.87 13.02 -8.86
N LEU A 12 -11.19 12.27 -7.99
CA LEU A 12 -9.90 11.66 -8.27
C LEU A 12 -10.06 10.34 -9.01
N THR A 13 -9.51 10.27 -10.22
CA THR A 13 -9.40 9.02 -10.97
C THR A 13 -8.45 8.05 -10.28
N TRP A 14 -8.60 6.75 -10.58
CA TRP A 14 -7.67 5.73 -10.08
C TRP A 14 -6.21 5.99 -10.48
N THR A 15 -5.98 6.60 -11.64
CA THR A 15 -4.63 6.95 -12.12
C THR A 15 -4.03 8.07 -11.28
N GLU A 16 -4.79 9.11 -10.97
CA GLU A 16 -4.34 10.22 -10.12
C GLU A 16 -4.11 9.75 -8.68
N PHE A 17 -4.98 8.88 -8.16
CA PHE A 17 -4.77 8.27 -6.85
C PHE A 17 -3.45 7.49 -6.76
N LYS A 18 -3.14 6.67 -7.76
CA LYS A 18 -1.84 5.97 -7.84
C LYS A 18 -0.66 6.95 -7.93
N ALA A 19 -0.80 8.05 -8.69
CA ALA A 19 0.24 9.07 -8.78
C ALA A 19 0.49 9.74 -7.41
N LEU A 20 -0.56 10.01 -6.63
CA LEU A 20 -0.43 10.53 -5.27
C LEU A 20 0.29 9.55 -4.35
N LEU A 21 -0.02 8.25 -4.41
CA LEU A 21 0.68 7.23 -3.64
C LEU A 21 2.17 7.16 -4.01
N ASN A 22 2.50 7.18 -5.30
CA ASN A 22 3.88 7.13 -5.77
C ASN A 22 4.67 8.40 -5.44
N ALA A 23 4.00 9.55 -5.29
CA ALA A 23 4.62 10.81 -4.91
C ALA A 23 4.81 10.97 -3.39
N LEU A 24 4.41 9.99 -2.57
CA LEU A 24 4.62 10.03 -1.13
C LEU A 24 6.12 9.93 -0.81
N PRO A 25 6.62 10.67 0.20
CA PRO A 25 7.98 10.47 0.70
C PRO A 25 8.25 9.04 1.18
N ASP A 26 9.46 8.54 0.94
CA ASP A 26 9.88 7.17 1.28
C ASP A 26 9.72 6.82 2.77
N ASN A 27 9.85 7.83 3.64
CA ASN A 27 9.71 7.65 5.08
C ASN A 27 8.25 7.49 5.56
N THR A 28 7.27 7.56 4.67
CA THR A 28 5.85 7.40 5.04
C THR A 28 5.50 5.94 5.31
N ILE A 29 4.55 5.73 6.21
CA ILE A 29 4.03 4.38 6.53
C ILE A 29 3.45 3.71 5.27
N MET A 30 2.79 4.47 4.38
CA MET A 30 2.24 3.87 3.15
C MET A 30 3.33 3.44 2.17
N GLN A 31 4.42 4.19 2.00
CA GLN A 31 5.53 3.72 1.17
C GLN A 31 6.16 2.45 1.75
N GLN A 32 6.36 2.39 3.07
CA GLN A 32 6.84 1.17 3.73
C GLN A 32 5.89 -0.02 3.51
N ILE A 33 4.57 0.18 3.55
CA ILE A 33 3.59 -0.88 3.28
C ILE A 33 3.66 -1.32 1.80
N ILE A 34 3.80 -0.38 0.87
CA ILE A 34 3.96 -0.67 -0.56
C ILE A 34 5.22 -1.51 -0.78
N GLU A 35 6.35 -1.11 -0.21
CA GLU A 35 7.61 -1.86 -0.27
C GLU A 35 7.47 -3.25 0.32
N ILE A 36 6.87 -3.39 1.50
CA ILE A 36 6.61 -4.68 2.13
C ILE A 36 5.79 -5.59 1.20
N ARG A 37 4.73 -5.06 0.58
CA ARG A 37 3.88 -5.83 -0.34
C ARG A 37 4.56 -6.14 -1.67
N ALA A 38 5.38 -5.22 -2.19
CA ALA A 38 6.10 -5.38 -3.45
C ALA A 38 7.33 -6.29 -3.31
N TRP A 39 7.84 -6.49 -2.09
CA TRP A 39 9.03 -7.28 -1.86
C TRP A 39 8.87 -8.73 -2.33
N LYS A 40 9.92 -9.24 -2.97
CA LYS A 40 10.05 -10.63 -3.44
C LYS A 40 11.31 -11.26 -2.85
N PRO A 41 11.35 -12.61 -2.69
CA PRO A 41 12.51 -13.31 -2.14
C PRO A 41 13.83 -13.07 -2.89
N GLU A 42 13.75 -12.71 -4.18
CA GLU A 42 14.88 -12.36 -5.04
C GLU A 42 15.56 -11.03 -4.66
N TYR A 43 14.88 -10.14 -3.95
CA TYR A 43 15.45 -8.87 -3.48
C TYR A 43 16.30 -9.03 -2.20
N GLY A 44 16.45 -10.27 -1.68
CA GLY A 44 17.25 -10.56 -0.50
C GLY A 44 16.62 -10.09 0.82
N GLY A 45 17.42 -10.10 1.89
CA GLY A 45 16.99 -9.78 3.25
C GLY A 45 16.40 -10.95 4.04
N ASP A 46 15.92 -10.67 5.26
CA ASP A 46 15.31 -11.68 6.13
C ASP A 46 13.93 -12.09 5.62
N LYS A 47 13.90 -13.21 4.90
CA LYS A 47 12.68 -13.77 4.30
C LYS A 47 11.59 -14.06 5.34
N ASN A 48 11.95 -14.48 6.54
CA ASN A 48 10.96 -14.81 7.58
C ASN A 48 10.33 -13.54 8.15
N LYS A 49 11.15 -12.51 8.38
CA LYS A 49 10.65 -11.19 8.78
C LYS A 49 9.74 -10.59 7.71
N MET A 50 10.16 -10.62 6.43
CA MET A 50 9.36 -10.05 5.34
C MET A 50 8.03 -10.78 5.15
N ARG A 51 7.99 -12.11 5.23
CA ARG A 51 6.73 -12.86 5.18
C ARG A 51 5.79 -12.52 6.32
N LYS A 52 6.30 -12.36 7.55
CA LYS A 52 5.49 -11.92 8.70
C LYS A 52 4.91 -10.52 8.48
N LEU A 53 5.71 -9.60 7.93
CA LEU A 53 5.26 -8.24 7.61
C LEU A 53 4.20 -8.25 6.50
N GLN A 54 4.41 -9.00 5.43
CA GLN A 54 3.42 -9.16 4.36
C GLN A 54 2.11 -9.74 4.89
N ALA A 55 2.16 -10.75 5.77
CA ALA A 55 0.97 -11.32 6.39
C ALA A 55 0.25 -10.28 7.28
N LYS A 56 0.99 -9.55 8.12
CA LYS A 56 0.46 -8.52 9.01
C LYS A 56 -0.26 -7.39 8.25
N TYR A 57 0.28 -7.00 7.10
CA TYR A 57 -0.26 -5.92 6.27
C TYR A 57 -1.00 -6.46 5.04
N SER A 58 -1.39 -7.73 5.03
CA SER A 58 -2.24 -8.25 3.97
C SER A 58 -3.63 -7.61 4.13
N LEU A 59 -4.21 -7.15 3.01
CA LEU A 59 -5.66 -6.95 2.99
C LEU A 59 -6.18 -8.38 2.96
N GLY A 60 -6.69 -8.89 4.08
CA GLY A 60 -7.28 -10.22 4.11
C GLY A 60 -8.35 -10.38 3.03
N LYS A 61 -8.77 -11.61 2.74
CA LYS A 61 -10.03 -11.87 2.03
C LYS A 61 -11.23 -11.45 2.93
N GLU A 62 -11.37 -10.17 3.21
CA GLU A 62 -12.61 -9.60 3.77
C GLU A 62 -13.34 -8.91 2.62
N GLY A 63 -13.82 -9.73 1.69
CA GLY A 63 -14.52 -9.30 0.47
C GLY A 63 -15.23 -10.43 -0.31
N GLU A 64 -15.23 -11.66 0.20
CA GLU A 64 -16.25 -12.68 -0.14
C GLU A 64 -17.25 -12.74 1.01
N ASP A 65 -18.00 -11.65 1.20
CA ASP A 65 -19.35 -11.67 1.78
C ASP A 65 -20.23 -10.78 0.87
N ASN A 66 -20.64 -11.38 -0.25
CA ASN A 66 -21.86 -11.01 -0.94
C ASN A 66 -22.85 -12.14 -0.61
N GLY A 67 -23.77 -11.90 0.33
CA GLY A 67 -24.80 -12.85 0.76
C GLY A 67 -25.71 -12.30 1.84
#